data_AF-A0AA35TFN3-F1
#
_entry.id   AF-A0AA35TFN3-F1
#
_cell.length_a   1.000
_cell.length_b   1.000
_cell.length_c   1.000
_cell.angle_alpha   90.00
_cell.angle_beta   90.00
_cell.angle_gamma   90.00
#
_symmetry.space_group_name_H-M   'P 1'
#
loop_
_entity.id
_entity.type
_entity.pdbx_description
1 polymer ?
#
loop_
_entity_poly.entity_id
_entity_poly.type
_entity_poly.pdbx_seq_one_letter_code
_entity_poly.pdbx_strand_id
1 'polypeptide(L)'
;MALRCMLGLSLGRRFPLSRAVRLYSSGQSIEVGVREGFPVLSLPLPSRNETCDFVLRPFLQTVAHVTSSIRNEDPGIERVVLYSPDGNRISSSTGVDLLLQSDFHLHVNDLKYHIKIPTDMVSGMLDGEKSLSDVRNVIHKLYTSLNVDRHQLSKERELRGQLEALASELAPLETQRQQLAQRSEREEPMAGKLTIIILEQMLASECKYLRELEQR
;
A
#
# COMPACT_ATOMS: atom_id res chain seq x y z
N MET A 1 31.07 44.05 -22.79
CA MET A 1 29.93 44.83 -22.25
C MET A 1 28.67 44.12 -22.68
N ALA A 2 27.99 43.40 -21.78
CA ALA A 2 26.91 43.91 -20.92
C ALA A 2 25.67 44.29 -21.74
N LEU A 3 24.43 43.94 -21.44
CA LEU A 3 23.75 43.22 -20.35
C LEU A 3 22.26 43.17 -20.81
N ARG A 4 21.45 42.26 -20.23
CA ARG A 4 19.98 42.43 -19.98
C ARG A 4 19.03 42.43 -21.19
N CYS A 5 17.77 42.00 -21.09
CA CYS A 5 16.99 41.25 -20.10
C CYS A 5 15.58 41.06 -20.70
N MET A 6 14.95 39.93 -20.39
CA MET A 6 13.58 39.81 -19.87
C MET A 6 12.35 40.28 -20.70
N LEU A 7 11.42 39.32 -20.77
CA LEU A 7 9.94 39.40 -20.80
C LEU A 7 9.24 39.37 -22.16
N GLY A 8 8.36 38.38 -22.32
CA GLY A 8 7.41 38.34 -23.43
C GLY A 8 6.56 37.07 -23.55
N LEU A 9 5.72 36.79 -22.55
CA LEU A 9 4.37 36.19 -22.71
C LEU A 9 4.24 34.75 -23.24
N SER A 10 3.85 33.82 -22.37
CA SER A 10 2.71 32.96 -22.71
C SER A 10 1.83 32.74 -21.48
N LEU A 11 0.55 32.98 -21.69
CA LEU A 11 -0.51 33.14 -20.70
C LEU A 11 -0.70 31.87 -19.88
N GLY A 12 -0.59 32.01 -18.56
CA GLY A 12 -1.22 31.09 -17.62
C GLY A 12 -2.72 31.03 -17.90
N ARG A 13 -3.20 29.88 -18.35
CA ARG A 13 -4.65 29.61 -18.46
C ARG A 13 -5.21 29.53 -17.05
N ARG A 14 -5.78 30.64 -16.60
CA ARG A 14 -6.66 30.71 -15.44
C ARG A 14 -7.92 29.91 -15.78
N PHE A 15 -8.05 28.72 -15.21
CA PHE A 15 -9.34 28.04 -15.17
C PHE A 15 -10.28 28.86 -14.27
N PRO A 16 -11.50 29.19 -14.72
CA PRO A 16 -12.43 29.92 -13.87
C PRO A 16 -12.94 28.99 -12.78
N LEU A 17 -12.67 29.32 -11.52
CA LEU A 17 -13.39 28.80 -10.37
C LEU A 17 -14.80 29.42 -10.33
N SER A 18 -15.65 29.01 -11.28
CA SER A 18 -17.08 29.23 -11.21
C SER A 18 -17.70 28.04 -10.49
N ARG A 19 -17.93 28.20 -9.19
CA ARG A 19 -18.63 27.25 -8.31
C ARG A 19 -20.12 27.23 -8.68
N ALA A 20 -20.44 26.67 -9.83
CA ALA A 20 -21.79 26.26 -10.19
C ALA A 20 -22.02 24.86 -9.61
N VAL A 21 -22.96 24.75 -8.67
CA VAL A 21 -23.50 23.46 -8.23
C VAL A 21 -24.16 22.85 -9.46
N ARG A 22 -23.45 21.95 -10.17
CA ARG A 22 -23.99 21.24 -11.33
C ARG A 22 -24.86 20.11 -10.84
N LEU A 23 -26.14 20.16 -11.17
CA LEU A 23 -27.00 18.98 -11.14
C LEU A 23 -26.43 17.97 -12.15
N TYR A 24 -25.96 16.83 -11.66
CA TYR A 24 -25.30 15.82 -12.49
C TYR A 24 -26.34 14.95 -13.21
N SER A 25 -26.37 15.03 -14.53
CA SER A 25 -27.25 14.23 -15.40
C SER A 25 -26.51 13.00 -15.94
N SER A 26 -27.23 11.89 -16.15
CA SER A 26 -26.71 10.71 -16.83
C SER A 26 -26.23 11.07 -18.24
N GLY A 27 -24.97 10.75 -18.60
CA GLY A 27 -24.40 11.05 -19.92
C GLY A 27 -23.41 12.22 -19.96
N GLN A 28 -22.83 12.63 -18.82
CA GLN A 28 -21.79 13.65 -18.81
C GLN A 28 -20.46 13.13 -19.36
N SER A 29 -19.82 13.94 -20.21
CA SER A 29 -18.46 13.74 -20.68
C SER A 29 -17.49 14.34 -19.66
N ILE A 30 -16.58 13.52 -19.13
CA ILE A 30 -15.53 13.93 -18.18
C ILE A 30 -14.19 13.73 -18.87
N GLU A 31 -13.32 14.73 -18.84
CA GLU A 31 -11.96 14.61 -19.36
C GLU A 31 -10.98 14.27 -18.22
N VAL A 32 -10.03 13.39 -18.51
CA VAL A 32 -8.93 13.08 -17.57
C VAL A 32 -7.92 14.24 -17.61
N GLY A 33 -7.65 14.83 -16.45
CA GLY A 33 -6.65 15.89 -16.30
C GLY A 33 -5.26 15.32 -16.02
N VAL A 34 -4.22 16.16 -16.15
CA VAL A 34 -2.86 15.83 -15.70
C VAL A 34 -2.44 16.83 -14.63
N ARG A 35 -2.09 16.34 -13.43
CA ARG A 35 -1.58 17.16 -12.32
C ARG A 35 -0.27 16.55 -11.82
N GLU A 36 0.78 17.37 -11.73
CA GLU A 36 2.11 16.93 -11.26
C GLU A 36 2.65 15.69 -12.01
N GLY A 37 2.32 15.54 -13.29
CA GLY A 37 2.74 14.40 -14.13
C GLY A 37 1.91 13.12 -13.96
N PHE A 38 0.85 13.13 -13.14
CA PHE A 38 -0.05 12.00 -12.98
C PHE A 38 -1.42 12.26 -13.64
N PRO A 39 -2.03 11.24 -14.25
CA PRO A 39 -3.42 11.32 -14.68
C PRO A 39 -4.36 11.42 -13.48
N VAL A 40 -5.28 12.37 -13.54
CA VAL A 40 -6.25 12.64 -12.49
C VAL A 40 -7.65 12.56 -13.09
N LEU A 41 -8.46 11.68 -12.51
CA LEU A 41 -9.85 11.48 -12.86
C LEU A 41 -10.74 12.21 -11.86
N SER A 42 -11.31 13.35 -12.28
CA SER A 42 -12.20 14.17 -11.45
C SER A 42 -13.65 13.70 -11.58
N LEU A 43 -14.16 12.97 -10.59
CA LEU A 43 -15.51 12.39 -10.61
C LEU A 43 -16.45 13.10 -9.63
N PRO A 44 -17.66 13.47 -10.05
CA PRO A 44 -18.69 13.89 -9.12
C PRO A 44 -19.27 12.67 -8.39
N LEU A 45 -19.17 12.66 -7.06
CA LEU A 45 -19.68 11.57 -6.24
C LEU A 45 -21.14 11.85 -5.82
N PRO A 46 -22.04 10.85 -5.93
CA PRO A 46 -23.48 11.04 -5.80
C PRO A 46 -23.92 11.45 -4.39
N SER A 47 -23.28 10.96 -3.33
CA SER A 47 -23.76 11.19 -1.96
C SER A 47 -23.41 12.57 -1.41
N ARG A 48 -22.32 13.17 -1.88
CA ARG A 48 -21.75 14.40 -1.29
C ARG A 48 -21.90 15.65 -2.15
N ASN A 49 -22.38 15.51 -3.38
CA ASN A 49 -22.54 16.62 -4.34
C ASN A 49 -21.25 17.44 -4.51
N GLU A 50 -20.10 16.76 -4.44
CA GLU A 50 -18.76 17.31 -4.65
C GLU A 50 -18.00 16.49 -5.70
N THR A 51 -17.03 17.13 -6.34
CA THR A 51 -16.11 16.47 -7.28
C THR A 51 -14.87 16.01 -6.54
N CYS A 52 -14.57 14.72 -6.61
CA CYS A 52 -13.37 14.11 -6.02
C CYS A 52 -12.34 13.78 -7.11
N ASP A 53 -11.07 14.10 -6.84
CA ASP A 53 -9.95 13.86 -7.75
C ASP A 53 -9.29 12.52 -7.41
N PHE A 54 -9.37 11.56 -8.33
CA PHE A 54 -8.71 10.26 -8.21
C PHE A 54 -7.42 10.24 -9.02
N VAL A 55 -6.28 10.15 -8.35
CA VAL A 55 -4.97 10.02 -9.00
C VAL A 55 -4.76 8.59 -9.49
N LEU A 56 -4.58 8.44 -10.80
CA LEU A 56 -4.36 7.18 -11.48
C LEU A 56 -2.86 6.90 -11.61
N ARG A 57 -2.44 5.65 -11.34
CA ARG A 57 -1.05 5.20 -11.48
C ARG A 57 -0.96 4.08 -12.53
N PRO A 58 -0.70 4.41 -13.80
CA PRO A 58 -0.79 3.47 -14.93
C PRO A 58 -0.12 2.10 -14.70
N PHE A 59 1.10 2.07 -14.18
CA PHE A 59 1.90 0.85 -14.03
C PHE A 59 1.77 0.15 -12.67
N LEU A 60 1.13 0.79 -11.69
CA LEU A 60 1.02 0.30 -10.31
C LEU A 60 -0.40 -0.11 -9.94
N GLN A 61 -1.38 0.26 -10.76
CA GLN A 61 -2.79 0.04 -10.49
C GLN A 61 -3.45 -0.72 -11.62
N THR A 62 -4.46 -1.48 -11.24
CA THR A 62 -5.41 -2.11 -12.15
C THR A 62 -6.77 -1.46 -12.00
N VAL A 63 -7.68 -1.77 -12.92
CA VAL A 63 -9.09 -1.33 -12.85
C VAL A 63 -9.72 -1.68 -11.49
N ALA A 64 -9.41 -2.84 -10.91
CA ALA A 64 -9.88 -3.23 -9.57
C ALA A 64 -9.54 -2.20 -8.49
N HIS A 65 -8.32 -1.65 -8.53
CA HIS A 65 -7.85 -0.66 -7.57
C HIS A 65 -8.64 0.65 -7.74
N VAL A 66 -8.85 1.08 -8.99
CA VAL A 66 -9.63 2.29 -9.28
C VAL A 66 -11.07 2.15 -8.80
N THR A 67 -11.75 1.04 -9.14
CA THR A 67 -13.13 0.81 -8.69
C THR A 67 -13.25 0.71 -7.17
N SER A 68 -12.25 0.11 -6.52
CA SER A 68 -12.22 0.00 -5.05
C SER A 68 -11.99 1.36 -4.40
N SER A 69 -11.11 2.19 -4.96
CA SER A 69 -10.87 3.55 -4.47
C SER A 69 -12.12 4.41 -4.53
N ILE A 70 -12.89 4.33 -5.63
CA ILE A 70 -14.15 5.07 -5.78
C ILE A 70 -15.18 4.59 -4.75
N ARG A 71 -15.31 3.27 -4.55
CA ARG A 71 -16.25 2.68 -3.59
C ARG A 71 -15.90 3.02 -2.13
N ASN A 72 -14.61 3.08 -1.81
CA ASN A 72 -14.15 3.41 -0.46
C ASN A 72 -14.35 4.89 -0.13
N GLU A 73 -14.30 5.77 -1.13
CA GLU A 73 -14.49 7.21 -0.94
C GLU A 73 -15.96 7.57 -0.68
N ASP A 74 -16.89 6.94 -1.38
CA ASP A 74 -18.32 7.16 -1.20
C ASP A 74 -19.06 5.84 -0.88
N PRO A 75 -19.45 5.63 0.40
CA PRO A 75 -20.15 4.41 0.82
C PRO A 75 -21.57 4.28 0.22
N GLY A 76 -22.13 5.34 -0.37
CA GLY A 76 -23.39 5.29 -1.11
C GLY A 76 -23.26 4.67 -2.51
N ILE A 77 -22.04 4.36 -2.94
CA ILE A 77 -21.78 3.68 -4.21
C ILE A 77 -21.79 2.16 -3.99
N GLU A 78 -22.82 1.50 -4.52
CA GLU A 78 -22.93 0.05 -4.47
C GLU A 78 -22.21 -0.62 -5.65
N ARG A 79 -22.40 -0.06 -6.86
CA ARG A 79 -21.94 -0.66 -8.11
C ARG A 79 -21.03 0.31 -8.88
N VAL A 80 -19.80 -0.13 -9.16
CA VAL A 80 -18.87 0.55 -10.06
C VAL A 80 -18.39 -0.42 -11.13
N VAL A 81 -18.60 -0.08 -12.40
CA VAL A 81 -18.18 -0.92 -13.53
C VAL A 81 -17.66 -0.05 -14.66
N LEU A 82 -16.55 -0.47 -15.28
CA LEU A 82 -16.01 0.18 -16.46
C LEU A 82 -16.36 -0.61 -17.72
N TYR A 83 -16.68 0.11 -18.78
CA TYR A 83 -16.99 -0.43 -20.10
C TYR A 83 -16.10 0.22 -21.16
N SER A 84 -15.73 -0.57 -22.17
CA SER A 84 -15.09 -0.09 -23.39
C SER A 84 -16.06 0.82 -24.17
N PRO A 85 -15.55 1.62 -25.12
CA PRO A 85 -16.40 2.43 -26.00
C PRO A 85 -17.36 1.58 -26.82
N ASP A 86 -17.03 0.31 -27.06
CA ASP A 86 -17.87 -0.68 -27.77
C ASP A 86 -18.98 -1.28 -26.87
N GLY A 87 -19.01 -0.94 -25.59
CA GLY A 87 -19.98 -1.46 -24.62
C GLY A 87 -19.58 -2.77 -23.95
N ASN A 88 -18.37 -3.28 -24.18
CA ASN A 88 -17.84 -4.48 -23.51
C ASN A 88 -17.36 -4.15 -22.10
N ARG A 89 -17.65 -5.01 -21.11
CA ARG A 89 -17.16 -4.82 -19.73
C ARG A 89 -15.64 -5.01 -19.66
N ILE A 90 -14.94 -4.04 -19.06
CA ILE A 90 -13.49 -4.12 -18.86
C ILE A 90 -13.18 -4.99 -17.64
N SER A 91 -12.17 -5.86 -17.74
CA SER A 91 -11.76 -6.74 -16.65
C SER A 91 -11.15 -5.95 -15.49
N SER A 92 -11.41 -6.41 -14.26
CA SER A 92 -10.78 -5.87 -13.05
C SER A 92 -9.25 -6.05 -13.03
N SER A 93 -8.73 -7.04 -13.75
CA SER A 93 -7.29 -7.31 -13.88
C SER A 93 -6.58 -6.43 -14.92
N THR A 94 -7.33 -5.69 -15.73
CA THR A 94 -6.75 -4.80 -16.74
C THR A 94 -5.93 -3.71 -16.05
N GLY A 95 -4.71 -3.48 -16.55
CA GLY A 95 -3.86 -2.39 -16.08
C GLY A 95 -4.43 -1.03 -16.44
N VAL A 96 -4.16 -0.02 -15.59
CA VAL A 96 -4.62 1.34 -15.83
C VAL A 96 -3.88 1.98 -17.02
N ASP A 97 -2.65 1.56 -17.29
CA ASP A 97 -1.90 1.86 -18.51
C ASP A 97 -2.69 1.51 -19.78
N LEU A 98 -3.24 0.30 -19.87
CA LEU A 98 -4.03 -0.12 -21.03
C LEU A 98 -5.38 0.60 -21.07
N LEU A 99 -6.03 0.78 -19.91
CA LEU A 99 -7.28 1.55 -19.81
C LEU A 99 -7.11 2.96 -20.37
N LEU A 100 -5.96 3.58 -20.14
CA LEU A 100 -5.70 4.96 -20.52
C LEU A 100 -5.32 5.16 -22.01
N GLN A 101 -5.34 4.10 -22.83
CA GLN A 101 -5.06 4.21 -24.26
C GLN A 101 -6.28 4.63 -25.09
N SER A 102 -7.49 4.44 -24.55
CA SER A 102 -8.75 4.73 -25.25
C SER A 102 -9.80 5.28 -24.30
N ASP A 103 -10.71 6.10 -24.82
CA ASP A 103 -11.91 6.53 -24.08
C ASP A 103 -12.68 5.33 -23.52
N PHE A 104 -13.33 5.50 -22.37
CA PHE A 104 -14.09 4.45 -21.72
C PHE A 104 -15.30 5.00 -20.99
N HIS A 105 -16.24 4.13 -20.62
CA HIS A 105 -17.43 4.50 -19.86
C HIS A 105 -17.31 4.01 -18.42
N LEU A 106 -17.54 4.90 -17.46
CA LEU A 106 -17.63 4.57 -16.04
C LEU A 106 -19.08 4.61 -15.61
N HIS A 107 -19.59 3.48 -15.14
CA HIS A 107 -20.93 3.36 -14.60
C HIS A 107 -20.84 3.31 -13.08
N VAL A 108 -21.43 4.30 -12.42
CA VAL A 108 -21.54 4.40 -10.96
C VAL A 108 -23.03 4.34 -10.61
N ASN A 109 -23.47 3.24 -10.01
CA ASN A 109 -24.90 2.93 -9.79
C ASN A 109 -25.68 3.04 -11.11
N ASP A 110 -26.55 4.05 -11.25
CA ASP A 110 -27.35 4.34 -12.45
C ASP A 110 -26.79 5.49 -13.30
N LEU A 111 -25.73 6.15 -12.82
CA LEU A 111 -25.05 7.22 -13.52
C LEU A 111 -24.01 6.64 -14.48
N LYS A 112 -24.01 7.19 -15.69
CA LYS A 112 -23.06 6.83 -16.75
C LYS A 112 -22.22 8.05 -17.09
N TYR A 113 -20.91 7.90 -16.97
CA TYR A 113 -19.93 8.90 -17.35
C TYR A 113 -19.16 8.41 -18.57
N HIS A 114 -19.03 9.27 -19.57
CA HIS A 114 -18.16 9.04 -20.70
C HIS A 114 -16.83 9.72 -20.41
N ILE A 115 -15.77 8.94 -20.23
CA ILE A 115 -14.45 9.44 -19.87
C ILE A 115 -13.62 9.55 -21.13
N LYS A 116 -13.25 10.79 -21.45
CA LYS A 116 -12.41 11.13 -22.58
C LYS A 116 -10.97 11.27 -22.14
N ILE A 117 -10.08 10.65 -22.89
CA ILE A 117 -8.65 10.69 -22.65
C ILE A 117 -8.04 11.71 -23.62
N PRO A 118 -7.37 12.76 -23.12
CA PRO A 118 -6.70 13.71 -23.99
C PRO A 118 -5.62 13.03 -24.84
N THR A 119 -5.62 13.29 -26.14
CA THR A 119 -4.64 12.74 -27.09
C THR A 119 -3.19 13.04 -26.68
N ASP A 120 -2.95 14.22 -26.12
CA ASP A 120 -1.62 14.66 -25.64
C ASP A 120 -1.10 13.76 -24.50
N MET A 121 -2.00 13.23 -23.67
CA MET A 121 -1.65 12.34 -22.57
C MET A 121 -1.23 10.97 -23.07
N VAL A 122 -1.94 10.43 -24.06
CA VAL A 122 -1.60 9.15 -24.71
C VAL A 122 -0.23 9.25 -25.35
N SER A 123 0.07 10.35 -26.06
CA SER A 123 1.37 10.55 -26.69
C SER A 123 2.51 10.67 -25.66
N GLY A 124 2.30 11.43 -24.58
CA GLY A 124 3.29 11.56 -23.50
C GLY A 124 3.54 10.25 -22.74
N MET A 125 2.51 9.43 -22.53
CA MET A 125 2.66 8.10 -21.93
C MET A 125 3.39 7.12 -22.85
N LEU A 126 3.07 7.10 -24.15
CA LEU A 126 3.71 6.21 -25.13
C LEU A 126 5.17 6.59 -25.40
N ASP A 127 5.50 7.89 -25.43
CA ASP A 127 6.89 8.35 -25.59
C ASP A 127 7.71 8.08 -24.32
N GLY A 128 7.11 8.23 -23.14
CA GLY A 128 7.69 7.80 -21.87
C GLY A 128 7.86 6.27 -21.79
N GLU A 129 6.91 5.50 -22.30
CA GLU A 129 6.92 4.03 -22.31
C GLU A 129 8.00 3.48 -23.23
N LYS A 130 8.16 4.01 -24.45
CA LYS A 130 9.27 3.64 -25.33
C LYS A 130 10.61 3.90 -24.64
N SER A 131 10.80 5.09 -24.08
CA SER A 131 12.01 5.45 -23.34
C SER A 131 12.26 4.55 -22.12
N LEU A 132 11.24 4.26 -21.31
CA LEU A 132 11.38 3.39 -20.13
C LEU A 132 11.56 1.91 -20.50
N SER A 133 10.95 1.45 -21.58
CA SER A 133 11.14 0.10 -22.10
C SER A 133 12.57 -0.09 -22.62
N ASP A 134 13.13 0.93 -23.26
CA ASP A 134 14.53 0.94 -23.70
C ASP A 134 15.48 0.93 -22.51
N VAL A 135 15.22 1.75 -21.48
CA VAL A 135 15.98 1.73 -20.22
C VAL A 135 15.88 0.36 -19.54
N ARG A 136 14.68 -0.24 -19.47
CA ARG A 136 14.47 -1.59 -18.91
C ARG A 136 15.23 -2.64 -19.71
N ASN A 137 15.25 -2.54 -21.03
CA ASN A 137 15.98 -3.44 -21.91
C ASN A 137 17.50 -3.30 -21.74
N VAL A 138 18.00 -2.07 -21.56
CA VAL A 138 19.42 -1.81 -21.25
C VAL A 138 19.77 -2.39 -19.87
N ILE A 139 18.94 -2.18 -18.85
CA ILE A 139 19.13 -2.76 -17.52
C ILE A 139 19.12 -4.29 -17.61
N HIS A 140 18.15 -4.88 -18.31
CA HIS A 140 18.08 -6.33 -18.49
C HIS A 140 19.32 -6.89 -19.21
N LYS A 141 19.78 -6.22 -20.27
CA LYS A 141 21.04 -6.55 -20.97
C LYS A 141 22.23 -6.47 -20.02
N LEU A 142 22.32 -5.44 -19.17
CA LEU A 142 23.38 -5.31 -18.17
C LEU A 142 23.29 -6.41 -17.12
N TYR A 143 22.11 -6.71 -16.57
CA TYR A 143 21.89 -7.78 -15.59
C TYR A 143 22.29 -9.15 -16.15
N THR A 144 21.97 -9.40 -17.43
CA THR A 144 22.34 -10.64 -18.13
C THR A 144 23.86 -10.69 -18.38
N SER A 145 24.45 -9.61 -18.91
CA SER A 145 25.88 -9.52 -19.23
C SER A 145 26.78 -9.56 -17.99
N LEU A 146 26.32 -8.97 -16.88
CA LEU A 146 27.04 -8.97 -15.60
C LEU A 146 26.75 -10.23 -14.77
N ASN A 147 25.97 -11.18 -15.30
CA ASN A 147 25.69 -12.47 -14.68
C ASN A 147 25.21 -12.33 -13.21
N VAL A 148 24.37 -11.32 -12.94
CA VAL A 148 23.96 -10.94 -11.58
C VAL A 148 23.30 -12.09 -10.85
N ASP A 149 22.59 -12.98 -11.55
CA ASP A 149 21.99 -14.20 -10.99
C ASP A 149 23.04 -15.13 -10.36
N ARG A 150 24.21 -15.27 -11.00
CA ARG A 150 25.31 -16.06 -10.45
C ARG A 150 25.90 -15.42 -9.20
N HIS A 151 26.00 -14.09 -9.18
CA HIS A 151 26.43 -13.35 -8.01
C HIS A 151 25.42 -13.46 -6.86
N GLN A 152 24.11 -13.34 -7.15
CA GLN A 152 23.04 -13.51 -6.16
C GLN A 152 23.03 -14.93 -5.56
N LEU A 153 23.13 -15.97 -6.40
CA LEU A 153 23.26 -17.36 -5.95
C LEU A 153 24.53 -17.59 -5.12
N SER A 154 25.65 -16.99 -5.53
CA SER A 154 26.90 -17.07 -4.76
C SER A 154 26.73 -16.43 -3.37
N LYS A 155 26.09 -15.27 -3.31
CA LYS A 155 25.85 -14.54 -2.07
C LYS A 155 24.83 -15.24 -1.17
N GLU A 156 23.80 -15.87 -1.74
CA GLU A 156 22.87 -16.71 -0.98
C GLU A 156 23.60 -17.89 -0.33
N ARG A 157 24.48 -18.58 -1.09
CA ARG A 157 25.28 -19.70 -0.56
C ARG A 157 26.23 -19.26 0.53
N GLU A 158 26.89 -18.13 0.35
CA GLU A 158 27.77 -17.54 1.36
C GLU A 158 27.01 -17.24 2.65
N LEU A 159 25.86 -16.55 2.56
CA LEU A 159 25.02 -16.22 3.71
C LEU A 159 24.46 -17.47 4.40
N ARG A 160 24.06 -18.50 3.65
CA ARG A 160 23.65 -19.79 4.23
C ARG A 160 24.80 -20.46 4.98
N GLY A 161 26.01 -20.46 4.43
CA GLY A 161 27.18 -20.99 5.11
C GLY A 161 27.49 -20.24 6.41
N GLN A 162 27.37 -18.91 6.41
CA GLN A 162 27.53 -18.10 7.62
C GLN A 162 26.46 -18.42 8.68
N LEU A 163 25.21 -18.61 8.26
CA LEU A 163 24.13 -19.03 9.17
C LEU A 163 24.38 -20.41 9.77
N GLU A 164 24.83 -21.39 8.97
CA GLU A 164 25.15 -22.74 9.44
C GLU A 164 26.32 -22.73 10.44
N ALA A 165 27.35 -21.92 10.18
CA ALA A 165 28.48 -21.74 11.09
C ALA A 165 28.04 -21.14 12.43
N LEU A 166 27.25 -20.06 12.40
CA LEU A 166 26.70 -19.42 13.60
C LEU A 166 25.76 -20.37 14.37
N ALA A 167 24.93 -21.14 13.67
CA ALA A 167 24.05 -22.13 14.30
C ALA A 167 24.87 -23.23 15.01
N SER A 168 25.96 -23.69 14.40
CA SER A 168 26.88 -24.65 15.03
C SER A 168 27.59 -24.07 16.25
N GLU A 169 27.93 -22.78 16.24
CA GLU A 169 28.55 -22.10 17.39
C GLU A 169 27.55 -21.85 18.53
N LEU A 170 26.28 -21.55 18.20
CA LEU A 170 25.22 -21.34 19.19
C LEU A 170 24.79 -22.64 19.90
N ALA A 171 24.79 -23.79 19.21
CA ALA A 171 24.36 -25.07 19.78
C ALA A 171 24.97 -25.42 21.16
N PRO A 172 26.30 -25.35 21.38
CA PRO A 172 26.89 -25.62 22.70
C PRO A 172 26.50 -24.56 23.74
N LEU A 173 26.37 -23.29 23.34
CA LEU A 173 25.98 -22.19 24.25
C LEU A 173 24.52 -22.33 24.69
N GLU A 174 23.63 -22.72 23.80
CA GLU A 174 22.24 -23.03 24.12
C GLU A 174 22.15 -24.23 25.08
N THR A 175 22.97 -25.26 24.85
CA THR A 175 23.04 -26.43 25.74
C THR A 175 23.50 -26.01 27.15
N GLN A 176 24.54 -25.19 27.25
CA GLN A 176 25.01 -24.65 28.53
C GLN A 176 23.95 -23.77 29.20
N ARG A 177 23.25 -22.92 28.45
CA ARG A 177 22.15 -22.09 28.96
C ARG A 177 21.02 -22.95 29.54
N GLN A 178 20.65 -24.03 28.86
CA GLN A 178 19.62 -24.95 29.33
C GLN A 178 20.03 -25.68 30.61
N GLN A 179 21.30 -26.11 30.70
CA GLN A 179 21.82 -26.73 31.93
C GLN A 179 21.81 -25.75 33.10
N LEU A 180 22.21 -24.50 32.89
CA LEU A 180 22.17 -23.47 33.92
C LEU A 180 20.73 -23.14 34.33
N ALA A 181 19.81 -23.02 33.38
CA ALA A 181 18.39 -22.81 33.66
C ALA A 181 17.82 -23.97 34.49
N GLN A 182 18.11 -25.22 34.12
CA GLN A 182 17.66 -26.39 34.86
C GLN A 182 18.30 -26.47 36.26
N ARG A 183 19.56 -26.06 36.42
CA ARG A 183 20.19 -25.93 37.74
C ARG A 183 19.49 -24.86 38.57
N SER A 184 19.22 -23.68 38.02
CA SER A 184 18.50 -22.63 38.73
C SER A 184 17.04 -22.97 39.04
N GLU A 185 16.39 -23.80 38.23
CA GLU A 185 15.04 -24.32 38.51
C GLU A 185 15.07 -25.38 39.63
N ARG A 186 16.07 -26.26 39.64
CA ARG A 186 16.25 -27.25 40.72
C ARG A 186 16.71 -26.61 42.02
N GLU A 187 17.60 -25.64 41.91
CA GLU A 187 18.09 -24.78 42.99
C GLU A 187 17.19 -23.57 43.21
N GLU A 188 15.96 -23.54 42.66
CA GLU A 188 14.97 -22.50 42.96
C GLU A 188 15.02 -22.34 44.47
N PRO A 189 15.45 -21.16 44.97
CA PRO A 189 15.92 -21.07 46.33
C PRO A 189 14.80 -21.59 47.20
N MET A 190 15.05 -22.69 47.90
CA MET A 190 14.08 -23.28 48.82
C MET A 190 13.52 -22.19 49.73
N ALA A 191 14.29 -21.13 49.99
CA ALA A 191 13.87 -19.89 50.62
C ALA A 191 12.62 -19.25 49.98
N GLY A 192 12.49 -19.13 48.66
CA GLY A 192 11.29 -18.59 48.00
C GLY A 192 10.05 -19.46 48.23
N LYS A 193 10.18 -20.78 48.04
CA LYS A 193 9.08 -21.74 48.29
C LYS A 193 8.72 -21.82 49.78
N LEU A 194 9.73 -21.87 50.66
CA LEU A 194 9.56 -21.86 52.13
C LEU A 194 8.94 -20.55 52.60
N THR A 195 9.31 -19.40 52.04
CA THR A 195 8.70 -18.10 52.42
C THR A 195 7.21 -18.09 52.08
N ILE A 196 6.83 -18.61 50.91
CA ILE A 196 5.41 -18.75 50.53
C ILE A 196 4.68 -19.70 51.49
N ILE A 197 5.26 -20.88 51.77
CA ILE A 197 4.66 -21.86 52.70
C ILE A 197 4.52 -21.29 54.11
N ILE A 198 5.53 -20.58 54.61
CA ILE A 198 5.52 -19.97 55.96
C ILE A 198 4.44 -18.88 56.01
N LEU A 199 4.32 -18.03 54.98
CA LEU A 199 3.27 -17.02 54.92
C LEU A 199 1.87 -17.65 54.88
N GLU A 200 1.67 -18.72 54.10
CA GLU A 200 0.41 -19.46 54.08
C GLU A 200 0.07 -20.07 55.44
N GLN A 201 1.05 -20.66 56.13
CA GLN A 201 0.85 -21.22 57.47
C GLN A 201 0.56 -20.14 58.52
N MET A 202 1.24 -19.00 58.49
CA MET A 202 0.96 -17.89 59.39
C MET A 202 -0.45 -17.34 59.18
N LEU A 203 -0.86 -17.09 57.93
CA LEU A 203 -2.20 -16.63 57.59
C LEU A 203 -3.28 -17.64 58.03
N ALA A 204 -3.04 -18.94 57.86
CA ALA A 204 -3.95 -19.97 58.33
C ALA A 204 -4.08 -19.99 59.86
N SER A 205 -2.97 -19.76 60.59
CA SER A 205 -2.97 -19.69 62.05
C SER A 205 -3.71 -18.46 62.58
N GLU A 206 -3.54 -17.31 61.92
CA GLU A 206 -4.21 -16.06 62.27
C GLU A 206 -5.71 -16.13 61.98
N CYS A 207 -6.10 -16.71 60.83
CA CYS A 207 -7.50 -17.02 60.53
C CYS A 207 -8.14 -17.96 61.56
N LYS A 208 -7.40 -18.95 62.07
CA LYS A 208 -7.89 -19.88 63.09
C LYS A 208 -8.10 -19.16 64.44
N TYR A 209 -7.16 -18.32 64.84
CA TYR A 209 -7.24 -17.55 66.07
C TYR A 209 -8.42 -16.56 66.07
N LEU A 210 -8.65 -15.86 64.95
CA LEU A 210 -9.79 -14.95 64.81
C LEU A 210 -11.13 -15.68 64.93
N ARG A 211 -11.26 -16.88 64.37
CA ARG A 211 -12.48 -17.70 64.51
C ARG A 211 -12.72 -18.17 65.95
N GLU A 212 -11.66 -18.43 66.71
CA GLU A 212 -11.78 -18.81 68.14
C GLU A 212 -12.17 -17.63 69.03
N LEU A 213 -11.82 -16.39 68.65
CA LEU A 213 -12.28 -15.17 69.31
C LEU A 213 -13.74 -14.86 69.01
N GLU A 214 -14.22 -15.13 67.79
CA GLU A 214 -15.63 -14.96 67.42
C GLU A 214 -16.58 -15.98 68.09
N GLN A 215 -16.05 -17.09 68.62
CA GLN A 215 -16.81 -18.12 69.32
C GLN A 215 -16.90 -17.90 70.85
N ARG A 216 -16.28 -16.84 71.38
CA ARG A 216 -16.38 -16.42 72.78
C ARG A 216 -17.36 -15.26 72.93
#